data_AF-A0A838R2K7-F1
#
_entry.id   AF-A0A838R2K7-F1
#
_cell.length_a   1.000
_cell.length_b   1.000
_cell.length_c   1.000
_cell.angle_alpha   90.00
_cell.angle_beta   90.00
_cell.angle_gamma   90.00
#
_symmetry.space_group_name_H-M   'P 1'
#
loop_
_entity.id
_entity.type
_entity.pdbx_description
1 polymer ?
#
loop_
_entity_poly.entity_id
_entity_poly.type
_entity_poly.pdbx_seq_one_letter_code
_entity_poly.pdbx_strand_id
1 'polypeptide(L)'
;MTRLFQTAVILVIASVGQLQTASAKPPLGRVFDPEAQTRRELGAERQAVLEVARSFKDGGGYIWEGGSGAPRAIEFGGETIVKQQEKGTYCSGFTFSVAMRAAAERGLLEGKSVEAVRRFQKEWYGVPKEAQEKQCAVAVERLGIGRHVRKLEDARPGDFVQIWRTNKSGHSVVLVDWVREGGQIVGIKYRSSQKSTDGIGDRVEYFADAQGREGKVDRARTYVARLYEGQR
;
A
#
# COMPACT_ATOMS: atom_id res chain seq x y z
N MET A 1 -82.35 -46.54 18.95
CA MET A 1 -83.29 -47.24 18.04
C MET A 1 -82.92 -46.83 16.61
N THR A 2 -82.17 -47.68 15.90
CA THR A 2 -82.60 -48.42 14.66
C THR A 2 -82.88 -47.46 13.48
N ARG A 3 -82.30 -47.52 12.26
CA ARG A 3 -81.79 -48.57 11.34
C ARG A 3 -80.77 -47.92 10.37
N LEU A 4 -79.64 -48.53 9.99
CA LEU A 4 -79.40 -49.36 8.78
C LEU A 4 -80.13 -48.91 7.49
N PHE A 5 -79.37 -48.63 6.42
CA PHE A 5 -79.52 -49.12 5.02
C PHE A 5 -78.48 -48.39 4.10
N GLN A 6 -77.47 -49.10 3.59
CA GLN A 6 -77.33 -49.65 2.22
C GLN A 6 -76.58 -48.75 1.20
N THR A 7 -75.35 -49.19 0.91
CA THR A 7 -74.68 -49.39 -0.39
C THR A 7 -75.12 -48.58 -1.62
N ALA A 8 -74.18 -47.84 -2.22
CA ALA A 8 -73.97 -47.82 -3.67
C ALA A 8 -72.54 -47.37 -4.02
N VAL A 9 -71.80 -48.28 -4.65
CA VAL A 9 -70.50 -48.06 -5.28
C VAL A 9 -70.77 -47.54 -6.69
N ILE A 10 -70.24 -46.37 -7.07
CA ILE A 10 -70.04 -45.99 -8.47
C ILE A 10 -68.62 -45.47 -8.65
N LEU A 11 -67.90 -46.22 -9.46
CA LEU A 11 -66.56 -46.01 -9.97
C LEU A 11 -66.58 -44.87 -11.01
N VAL A 12 -65.72 -43.85 -10.85
CA VAL A 12 -65.35 -42.94 -11.94
C VAL A 12 -63.82 -42.89 -12.02
N ILE A 13 -63.33 -43.39 -13.14
CA ILE A 13 -61.92 -43.43 -13.52
C ILE A 13 -61.55 -42.05 -14.06
N ALA A 14 -60.56 -41.40 -13.48
CA ALA A 14 -59.90 -40.23 -14.06
C ALA A 14 -58.39 -40.45 -14.07
N SER A 15 -57.82 -40.44 -15.27
CA SER A 15 -56.41 -40.66 -15.57
C SER A 15 -55.52 -39.58 -14.96
N VAL A 16 -54.56 -39.99 -14.13
CA VAL A 16 -53.51 -39.12 -13.61
C VAL A 16 -52.45 -38.93 -14.70
N GLY A 17 -52.39 -37.72 -15.26
CA GLY A 17 -51.27 -37.28 -16.08
C GLY A 17 -50.02 -37.11 -15.22
N GLN A 18 -48.92 -37.72 -15.65
CA GLN A 18 -47.60 -37.60 -15.02
C GLN A 18 -47.06 -36.18 -15.17
N LEU A 19 -46.92 -35.45 -14.05
CA LEU A 19 -46.09 -34.26 -13.97
C LEU A 19 -44.66 -34.69 -13.64
N GLN A 20 -43.78 -34.58 -14.63
CA GLN A 20 -42.33 -34.65 -14.43
C GLN A 20 -41.88 -33.45 -13.59
N THR A 21 -41.56 -33.67 -12.32
CA THR A 21 -40.85 -32.68 -11.51
C THR A 21 -39.36 -32.69 -11.89
N ALA A 22 -38.95 -31.72 -12.69
CA ALA A 22 -37.54 -31.41 -12.87
C ALA A 22 -36.96 -30.97 -11.52
N SER A 23 -36.04 -31.78 -10.96
CA SER A 23 -35.25 -31.45 -9.79
C SER A 23 -34.25 -30.34 -10.15
N ALA A 24 -34.65 -29.09 -10.00
CA ALA A 24 -33.73 -27.96 -10.07
C ALA A 24 -32.74 -28.06 -8.90
N LYS A 25 -31.47 -28.34 -9.22
CA LYS A 25 -30.34 -28.21 -8.30
C LYS A 25 -30.34 -26.76 -7.79
N PRO A 26 -30.36 -26.50 -6.46
CA PRO A 26 -30.32 -25.14 -5.95
C PRO A 26 -29.06 -24.44 -6.49
N PRO A 27 -29.13 -23.12 -6.78
CA PRO A 27 -27.95 -22.38 -7.22
C PRO A 27 -26.87 -22.54 -6.15
N LEU A 28 -25.67 -22.96 -6.58
CA LEU A 28 -24.48 -23.01 -5.74
C LEU A 28 -24.34 -21.65 -5.05
N GLY A 29 -24.74 -21.59 -3.78
CA GLY A 29 -24.54 -20.42 -2.93
C GLY A 29 -23.06 -20.08 -2.95
N ARG A 30 -22.73 -18.78 -3.04
CA ARG A 30 -21.34 -18.31 -2.90
C ARG A 30 -20.75 -18.95 -1.65
N VAL A 31 -19.80 -19.86 -1.83
CA VAL A 31 -19.00 -20.39 -0.73
C VAL A 31 -18.30 -19.19 -0.12
N PHE A 32 -18.60 -18.89 1.14
CA PHE A 32 -17.86 -17.91 1.91
C PHE A 32 -16.42 -18.43 2.04
N ASP A 33 -15.50 -17.85 1.28
CA ASP A 33 -14.07 -18.11 1.36
C ASP A 33 -13.42 -16.98 2.18
N PRO A 34 -13.23 -17.18 3.49
CA PRO A 34 -12.61 -16.18 4.35
C PRO A 34 -11.17 -15.86 3.91
N GLU A 35 -10.44 -16.80 3.31
CA GLU A 35 -9.09 -16.56 2.82
C GLU A 35 -9.09 -15.67 1.57
N ALA A 36 -10.08 -15.80 0.68
CA ALA A 36 -10.26 -14.89 -0.44
C ALA A 36 -10.66 -13.48 0.03
N GLN A 37 -11.49 -13.38 1.08
CA GLN A 37 -11.85 -12.09 1.65
C GLN A 37 -10.64 -11.42 2.32
N THR A 38 -9.89 -12.14 3.15
CA THR A 38 -8.64 -11.64 3.74
C THR A 38 -7.62 -11.27 2.67
N ARG A 39 -7.47 -12.04 1.58
CA ARG A 39 -6.60 -11.68 0.45
C ARG A 39 -7.04 -10.40 -0.26
N ARG A 40 -8.35 -10.16 -0.41
CA ARG A 40 -8.89 -8.94 -1.01
C ARG A 40 -8.70 -7.74 -0.09
N GLU A 41 -8.93 -7.90 1.21
CA GLU A 41 -8.74 -6.85 2.21
C GLU A 41 -7.27 -6.46 2.32
N LEU A 42 -6.36 -7.45 2.41
CA LEU A 42 -4.91 -7.22 2.34
C LEU A 42 -4.45 -6.64 0.99
N GLY A 43 -5.21 -6.87 -0.08
CA GLY A 43 -4.97 -6.24 -1.38
C GLY A 43 -5.41 -4.78 -1.42
N ALA A 44 -6.55 -4.47 -0.82
CA ALA A 44 -7.10 -3.12 -0.71
C ALA A 44 -6.22 -2.21 0.16
N GLU A 45 -5.70 -2.72 1.27
CA GLU A 45 -4.80 -1.96 2.15
C GLU A 45 -3.47 -1.61 1.48
N ARG A 46 -2.90 -2.54 0.67
CA ARG A 46 -1.71 -2.27 -0.16
C ARG A 46 -1.99 -1.16 -1.18
N GLN A 47 -3.16 -1.22 -1.80
CA GLN A 47 -3.57 -0.24 -2.78
C GLN A 47 -3.72 1.15 -2.15
N ALA A 48 -4.12 1.24 -0.88
CA ALA A 48 -4.31 2.51 -0.18
C ALA A 48 -3.06 3.40 -0.16
N VAL A 49 -1.86 2.87 0.11
CA VAL A 49 -0.64 3.70 0.11
C VAL A 49 -0.33 4.24 -1.29
N LEU A 50 -0.49 3.40 -2.32
CA LEU A 50 -0.29 3.83 -3.70
C LEU A 50 -1.39 4.79 -4.18
N GLU A 51 -2.62 4.64 -3.72
CA GLU A 51 -3.72 5.58 -3.97
C GLU A 51 -3.43 6.93 -3.35
N VAL A 52 -2.96 6.96 -2.09
CA VAL A 52 -2.48 8.18 -1.44
C VAL A 52 -1.36 8.81 -2.28
N ALA A 53 -0.34 8.04 -2.67
CA ALA A 53 0.77 8.52 -3.48
C ALA A 53 0.33 9.07 -4.84
N ARG A 54 -0.65 8.44 -5.49
CA ARG A 54 -1.21 8.85 -6.78
C ARG A 54 -2.20 10.00 -6.69
N SER A 55 -2.75 10.29 -5.51
CA SER A 55 -3.62 11.45 -5.31
C SER A 55 -2.86 12.79 -5.38
N PHE A 56 -1.53 12.76 -5.25
CA PHE A 56 -0.69 13.92 -5.53
C PHE A 56 -0.47 14.07 -7.04
N LYS A 57 -0.71 15.29 -7.54
CA LYS A 57 -0.54 15.63 -8.96
C LYS A 57 0.91 15.42 -9.41
N ASP A 58 1.09 14.88 -10.61
CA ASP A 58 2.40 14.76 -11.26
C ASP A 58 3.01 16.15 -11.54
N GLY A 59 4.34 16.19 -11.55
CA GLY A 59 5.15 17.37 -11.80
C GLY A 59 5.21 18.33 -10.60
N GLY A 60 5.16 19.63 -10.90
CA GLY A 60 5.16 20.71 -9.90
C GLY A 60 6.54 21.26 -9.56
N GLY A 61 7.61 20.72 -10.14
CA GLY A 61 9.00 21.13 -9.96
C GLY A 61 9.73 20.31 -8.89
N TYR A 62 11.06 20.22 -9.05
CA TYR A 62 11.95 19.63 -8.06
C TYR A 62 12.91 20.67 -7.49
N ILE A 63 12.72 21.05 -6.23
CA ILE A 63 13.49 22.10 -5.55
C ILE A 63 13.89 21.58 -4.17
N TRP A 64 15.19 21.49 -3.91
CA TRP A 64 15.75 21.07 -2.61
C TRP A 64 15.92 22.20 -1.60
N GLU A 65 16.08 23.43 -2.08
CA GLU A 65 16.48 24.57 -1.26
C GLU A 65 15.29 25.15 -0.48
N GLY A 66 15.58 25.63 0.73
CA GLY A 66 14.70 26.53 1.48
C GLY A 66 13.38 25.93 1.98
N GLY A 67 13.22 24.61 1.98
CA GLY A 67 11.92 24.01 2.26
C GLY A 67 11.93 22.57 2.78
N SER A 68 10.72 22.07 2.99
CA SER A 68 10.44 20.74 3.53
C SER A 68 10.32 19.64 2.49
N GLY A 69 10.23 20.00 1.21
CA GLY A 69 9.95 19.07 0.10
C GLY A 69 8.50 18.59 0.08
N ALA A 70 7.67 19.02 1.02
CA ALA A 70 6.32 18.49 1.20
C ALA A 70 5.34 19.21 0.26
N PRO A 71 4.55 18.49 -0.54
CA PRO A 71 3.53 19.06 -1.43
C PRO A 71 2.39 19.78 -0.70
N ARG A 72 2.19 19.49 0.59
CA ARG A 72 1.15 20.09 1.45
C ARG A 72 1.68 20.19 2.88
N ALA A 73 1.07 21.06 3.68
CA ALA A 73 1.35 21.10 5.11
C ALA A 73 0.88 19.80 5.76
N ILE A 74 1.64 19.34 6.75
CA ILE A 74 1.33 18.15 7.54
C ILE A 74 1.11 18.61 8.97
N GLU A 75 -0.14 18.51 9.39
CA GLU A 75 -0.59 18.86 10.74
C GLU A 75 -0.79 17.57 11.55
N PHE A 76 -0.44 17.61 12.84
CA PHE A 76 -0.69 16.52 13.78
C PHE A 76 -0.81 17.08 15.20
N GLY A 77 -1.81 16.63 15.96
CA GLY A 77 -2.01 17.08 17.35
C GLY A 77 -2.25 18.59 17.50
N GLY A 78 -2.80 19.25 16.47
CA GLY A 78 -2.99 20.71 16.45
C GLY A 78 -1.75 21.52 16.08
N GLU A 79 -0.64 20.85 15.73
CA GLU A 79 0.62 21.50 15.35
C GLU A 79 1.05 21.19 13.91
N THR A 80 1.71 22.17 13.30
CA THR A 80 2.39 21.98 12.01
C THR A 80 3.69 21.20 12.22
N ILE A 81 3.71 19.96 11.74
CA ILE A 81 4.91 19.10 11.72
C ILE A 81 5.82 19.54 10.58
N VAL A 82 5.23 19.74 9.40
CA VAL A 82 5.93 20.13 8.19
C VAL A 82 5.12 21.18 7.45
N LYS A 83 5.73 22.32 7.13
CA LYS A 83 5.10 23.33 6.27
C LYS A 83 5.07 22.86 4.82
N GLN A 84 4.05 23.27 4.08
CA GLN A 84 4.04 23.11 2.63
C GLN A 84 5.25 23.84 2.02
N GLN A 85 5.89 23.22 1.02
CA GLN A 85 6.88 23.90 0.22
C GLN A 85 6.20 24.82 -0.82
N GLU A 86 6.63 26.07 -0.90
CA GLU A 86 6.01 27.08 -1.77
C GLU A 86 6.12 26.75 -3.25
N LYS A 87 7.26 26.18 -3.67
CA LYS A 87 7.55 25.82 -5.05
C LYS A 87 8.26 24.48 -5.11
N GLY A 88 7.80 23.60 -5.98
CA GLY A 88 8.41 22.28 -6.14
C GLY A 88 8.30 21.39 -4.90
N THR A 89 8.90 20.22 -5.01
CA THR A 89 8.99 19.23 -3.94
C THR A 89 10.36 18.54 -3.99
N TYR A 90 10.64 17.69 -3.00
CA TYR A 90 11.72 16.71 -3.09
C TYR A 90 11.35 15.40 -2.43
N CYS A 91 12.18 14.39 -2.64
CA CYS A 91 11.86 12.99 -2.42
C CYS A 91 11.36 12.68 -1.01
N SER A 92 12.11 13.03 0.04
CA SER A 92 11.72 12.73 1.42
C SER A 92 10.49 13.50 1.87
N GLY A 93 10.28 14.74 1.43
CA GLY A 93 9.07 15.50 1.77
C GLY A 93 7.80 14.94 1.10
N PHE A 94 7.90 14.50 -0.15
CA PHE A 94 6.83 13.79 -0.82
C PHE A 94 6.52 12.45 -0.12
N THR A 95 7.52 11.59 0.08
CA THR A 95 7.28 10.26 0.68
C THR A 95 6.81 10.36 2.14
N PHE A 96 7.29 11.36 2.89
CA PHE A 96 6.81 11.63 4.24
C PHE A 96 5.34 12.06 4.24
N SER A 97 4.92 12.88 3.28
CA SER A 97 3.50 13.26 3.12
C SER A 97 2.61 12.06 2.84
N VAL A 98 3.09 11.12 2.01
CA VAL A 98 2.40 9.85 1.74
C VAL A 98 2.33 9.00 3.01
N ALA A 99 3.44 8.85 3.73
CA ALA A 99 3.52 8.04 4.94
C ALA A 99 2.61 8.58 6.06
N MET A 100 2.62 9.89 6.30
CA MET A 100 1.79 10.53 7.32
C MET A 100 0.30 10.37 7.00
N ARG A 101 -0.10 10.60 5.75
CA ARG A 101 -1.50 10.44 5.36
C ARG A 101 -1.95 8.98 5.44
N ALA A 102 -1.16 8.03 4.91
CA ALA A 102 -1.50 6.62 4.99
C ALA A 102 -1.52 6.10 6.44
N ALA A 103 -0.60 6.56 7.30
CA ALA A 103 -0.58 6.19 8.71
C ALA A 103 -1.79 6.75 9.47
N ALA A 104 -2.21 7.99 9.17
CA ALA A 104 -3.41 8.59 9.75
C ALA A 104 -4.68 7.87 9.31
N GLU A 105 -4.83 7.57 8.01
CA GLU A 105 -5.98 6.83 7.46
C GLU A 105 -6.10 5.40 8.05
N ARG A 106 -5.00 4.86 8.59
CA ARG A 106 -4.94 3.54 9.25
C ARG A 106 -5.02 3.60 10.79
N GLY A 107 -5.19 4.78 11.38
CA GLY A 107 -5.19 4.95 12.84
C GLY A 107 -3.83 4.72 13.52
N LEU A 108 -2.73 4.57 12.76
CA LEU A 108 -1.42 4.22 13.32
C LEU A 108 -0.78 5.35 14.15
N LEU A 109 -1.29 6.58 13.97
CA LEU A 109 -0.82 7.76 14.70
C LEU A 109 -1.59 8.00 16.00
N GLU A 110 -2.62 7.19 16.29
CA GLU A 110 -3.38 7.31 17.53
C GLU A 110 -2.49 7.08 18.76
N GLY A 111 -2.68 7.92 19.77
CA GLY A 111 -1.87 7.89 21.00
C GLY A 111 -0.40 8.31 20.84
N LYS A 112 0.06 8.69 19.65
CA LYS A 112 1.40 9.24 19.45
C LYS A 112 1.43 10.71 19.89
N SER A 113 2.53 11.12 20.54
CA SER A 113 2.73 12.53 20.88
C SER A 113 3.25 13.33 19.68
N VAL A 114 3.09 14.65 19.72
CA VAL A 114 3.64 15.54 18.69
C VAL A 114 5.15 15.40 18.58
N GLU A 115 5.86 15.28 19.71
CA GLU A 115 7.31 15.10 19.77
C GLU A 115 7.75 13.81 19.09
N ALA A 116 7.00 12.72 19.28
CA ALA A 116 7.26 11.44 18.63
C ALA A 116 7.11 11.57 17.10
N VAL A 117 6.07 12.27 16.62
CA VAL A 117 5.87 12.53 15.18
C VAL A 117 6.93 13.48 14.61
N ARG A 118 7.37 14.50 15.36
CA ARG A 118 8.50 15.37 14.95
C ARG A 118 9.81 14.58 14.87
N ARG A 119 10.05 13.66 15.79
CA ARG A 119 11.21 12.75 15.72
C ARG A 119 11.11 11.84 14.50
N PHE A 120 9.95 11.24 14.26
CA PHE A 120 9.67 10.42 13.09
C PHE A 120 9.97 11.18 11.79
N GLN A 121 9.55 12.44 11.68
CA GLN A 121 9.89 13.32 10.56
C GLN A 121 11.41 13.48 10.39
N LYS A 122 12.15 13.80 11.46
CA LYS A 122 13.62 13.97 11.38
C LYS A 122 14.32 12.68 10.94
N GLU A 123 13.89 11.54 11.45
CA GLU A 123 14.42 10.22 11.09
C GLU A 123 14.11 9.86 9.64
N TRP A 124 12.90 10.18 9.17
CA TRP A 124 12.50 10.00 7.77
C TRP A 124 13.35 10.83 6.81
N TYR A 125 13.75 12.04 7.23
CA TYR A 125 14.61 12.93 6.44
C TYR A 125 16.11 12.57 6.60
N GLY A 126 16.44 11.56 7.40
CA GLY A 126 17.82 11.16 7.66
C GLY A 126 18.63 12.21 8.42
N VAL A 127 18.00 13.05 9.24
CA VAL A 127 18.72 14.07 10.03
C VAL A 127 19.61 13.44 11.11
N PRO A 128 19.11 12.52 11.96
CA PRO A 128 19.95 11.82 12.93
C PRO A 128 20.93 10.86 12.23
N LYS A 129 22.17 10.79 12.73
CA LYS A 129 23.25 9.96 12.15
C LYS A 129 22.84 8.51 11.98
N GLU A 130 22.12 7.97 12.94
CA GLU A 130 21.67 6.59 12.96
C GLU A 130 20.49 6.29 12.02
N ALA A 131 19.81 7.33 11.52
CA ALA A 131 18.78 7.22 10.50
C ALA A 131 19.29 7.59 9.09
N GLN A 132 20.45 8.24 8.95
CA GLN A 132 20.97 8.72 7.67
C GLN A 132 20.93 7.65 6.57
N GLU A 133 21.42 6.45 6.87
CA GLU A 133 21.52 5.35 5.90
C GLU A 133 20.17 4.71 5.54
N LYS A 134 19.34 4.45 6.56
CA LYS A 134 18.16 3.57 6.43
C LYS A 134 16.82 4.31 6.44
N GLN A 135 16.83 5.58 6.85
CA GLN A 135 15.74 6.54 6.88
C GLN A 135 14.39 5.93 7.24
N CYS A 136 13.50 5.75 6.26
CA CYS A 136 12.13 5.25 6.46
C CYS A 136 12.08 3.95 7.26
N ALA A 137 13.03 3.03 7.09
CA ALA A 137 13.06 1.77 7.83
C ALA A 137 13.29 1.99 9.34
N VAL A 138 14.21 2.89 9.70
CA VAL A 138 14.47 3.27 11.10
C VAL A 138 13.29 4.06 11.67
N ALA A 139 12.74 4.99 10.88
CA ALA A 139 11.68 5.87 11.32
C ALA A 139 10.40 5.10 11.68
N VAL A 140 9.93 4.18 10.83
CA VAL A 140 8.69 3.42 11.10
C VAL A 140 8.83 2.47 12.28
N GLU A 141 10.00 1.84 12.44
CA GLU A 141 10.28 0.92 13.55
C GLU A 141 10.28 1.67 14.89
N ARG A 142 10.93 2.84 14.94
CA ARG A 142 11.05 3.64 16.17
C ARG A 142 9.75 4.30 16.60
N LEU A 143 8.93 4.75 15.65
CA LEU A 143 7.60 5.26 15.97
C LEU A 143 6.62 4.11 16.33
N GLY A 144 6.94 2.88 15.92
CA GLY A 144 6.12 1.70 16.16
C GLY A 144 4.89 1.62 15.26
N ILE A 145 5.01 2.09 14.02
CA ILE A 145 3.91 2.12 13.01
C ILE A 145 4.21 1.24 11.80
N GLY A 146 5.33 0.53 11.82
CA GLY A 146 5.74 -0.33 10.74
C GLY A 146 7.01 -1.09 11.07
N ARG A 147 7.58 -1.72 10.03
CA ARG A 147 8.77 -2.57 10.15
C ARG A 147 9.71 -2.43 8.95
N HIS A 148 10.98 -2.75 9.17
CA HIS A 148 11.92 -2.96 8.09
C HIS A 148 11.69 -4.32 7.42
N VAL A 149 11.39 -4.31 6.12
CA VAL A 149 11.33 -5.50 5.27
C VAL A 149 12.75 -5.88 4.84
N ARG A 150 13.29 -6.97 5.39
CA ARG A 150 14.73 -7.29 5.30
C ARG A 150 15.17 -7.89 3.97
N LYS A 151 14.25 -8.49 3.23
CA LYS A 151 14.48 -9.11 1.92
C LYS A 151 13.72 -8.33 0.86
N LEU A 152 14.36 -8.00 -0.26
CA LEU A 152 13.71 -7.24 -1.33
C LEU A 152 12.55 -8.03 -1.95
N GLU A 153 12.64 -9.36 -1.96
CA GLU A 153 11.61 -10.27 -2.46
C GLU A 153 10.33 -10.21 -1.62
N ASP A 154 10.44 -9.85 -0.34
CA ASP A 154 9.31 -9.69 0.57
C ASP A 154 8.65 -8.31 0.46
N ALA A 155 9.32 -7.36 -0.21
CA ALA A 155 8.80 -6.02 -0.46
C ALA A 155 7.63 -6.06 -1.45
N ARG A 156 6.69 -5.12 -1.29
CA ARG A 156 5.42 -5.09 -2.01
C ARG A 156 5.13 -3.68 -2.51
N PRO A 157 4.34 -3.54 -3.59
CA PRO A 157 3.81 -2.24 -3.98
C PRO A 157 3.17 -1.51 -2.79
N GLY A 158 3.53 -0.23 -2.63
CA GLY A 158 3.14 0.60 -1.49
C GLY A 158 4.17 0.67 -0.35
N ASP A 159 5.20 -0.18 -0.33
CA ASP A 159 6.29 -0.03 0.63
C ASP A 159 7.09 1.26 0.35
N PHE A 160 7.66 1.84 1.40
CA PHE A 160 8.59 2.95 1.29
C PHE A 160 10.01 2.40 1.16
N VAL A 161 10.83 3.02 0.31
CA VAL A 161 12.18 2.54 0.06
C VAL A 161 13.15 3.72 0.12
N GLN A 162 14.21 3.55 0.89
CA GLN A 162 15.40 4.38 0.79
C GLN A 162 16.41 3.66 -0.11
N ILE A 163 16.68 4.21 -1.29
CA ILE A 163 17.70 3.70 -2.20
C ILE A 163 18.95 4.56 -2.13
N TRP A 164 20.11 3.93 -2.31
CA TRP A 164 21.38 4.61 -2.54
C TRP A 164 21.92 4.24 -3.91
N ARG A 165 22.68 5.16 -4.50
CA ARG A 165 23.38 4.92 -5.76
C ARG A 165 24.88 4.75 -5.51
N THR A 166 25.58 4.16 -6.47
CA THR A 166 27.03 3.97 -6.43
C THR A 166 27.82 5.28 -6.28
N ASN A 167 27.24 6.42 -6.66
CA ASN A 167 27.79 7.76 -6.44
C ASN A 167 27.46 8.36 -5.06
N LYS A 168 26.94 7.56 -4.12
CA LYS A 168 26.54 7.96 -2.76
C LYS A 168 25.35 8.93 -2.68
N SER A 169 24.61 9.15 -3.77
CA SER A 169 23.33 9.87 -3.69
C SER A 169 22.23 8.97 -3.14
N GLY A 170 21.47 9.48 -2.17
CA GLY A 170 20.30 8.82 -1.60
C GLY A 170 18.99 9.29 -2.26
N HIS A 171 17.94 8.47 -2.20
CA HIS A 171 16.62 8.84 -2.71
C HIS A 171 15.51 8.09 -1.96
N SER A 172 14.50 8.82 -1.49
CA SER A 172 13.34 8.23 -0.82
C SER A 172 12.20 8.05 -1.81
N VAL A 173 11.61 6.86 -1.88
CA VAL A 173 10.60 6.51 -2.89
C VAL A 173 9.46 5.67 -2.33
N VAL A 174 8.32 5.64 -3.02
CA VAL A 174 7.24 4.66 -2.81
C VAL A 174 7.35 3.59 -3.88
N LEU A 175 7.53 2.33 -3.49
CA LEU A 175 7.65 1.20 -4.39
C LEU A 175 6.34 1.02 -5.18
N VAL A 176 6.42 1.11 -6.50
CA VAL A 176 5.29 0.79 -7.39
C VAL A 176 5.38 -0.67 -7.81
N ASP A 177 6.57 -1.13 -8.22
CA ASP A 177 6.83 -2.53 -8.54
C ASP A 177 8.34 -2.82 -8.60
N TRP A 178 8.70 -4.10 -8.54
CA TRP A 178 10.04 -4.58 -8.88
C TRP A 178 10.13 -4.87 -10.38
N VAL A 179 11.19 -4.38 -11.03
CA VAL A 179 11.49 -4.78 -12.41
C VAL A 179 12.16 -6.14 -12.37
N ARG A 180 11.60 -7.13 -13.09
CA ARG A 180 12.09 -8.50 -13.10
C ARG A 180 12.42 -8.99 -14.50
N GLU A 181 13.55 -9.69 -14.61
CA GLU A 181 13.99 -10.38 -15.82
C GLU A 181 14.47 -11.78 -15.44
N GLY A 182 13.96 -12.83 -16.09
CA GLY A 182 14.28 -14.21 -15.72
C GLY A 182 13.98 -14.55 -14.24
N GLY A 183 12.99 -13.89 -13.64
CA GLY A 183 12.63 -14.03 -12.22
C GLY A 183 13.51 -13.22 -11.25
N GLN A 184 14.66 -12.71 -11.69
CA GLN A 184 15.56 -11.90 -10.88
C GLN A 184 15.06 -10.44 -10.80
N ILE A 185 15.16 -9.81 -9.62
CA ILE A 185 14.90 -8.38 -9.49
C ILE A 185 16.08 -7.64 -10.10
N VAL A 186 15.88 -6.92 -11.20
CA VAL A 186 16.92 -6.15 -11.90
C VAL A 186 16.80 -4.64 -11.71
N GLY A 187 15.67 -4.17 -11.18
CA GLY A 187 15.46 -2.76 -10.92
C GLY A 187 14.21 -2.48 -10.12
N ILE A 188 13.91 -1.21 -9.96
CA ILE A 188 12.83 -0.68 -9.14
C ILE A 188 12.01 0.31 -9.95
N LYS A 189 10.69 0.07 -10.04
CA LYS A 189 9.71 1.05 -10.46
C LYS A 189 9.13 1.71 -9.22
N TYR A 190 9.18 3.02 -9.14
CA TYR A 190 8.76 3.74 -7.96
C TYR A 190 8.10 5.07 -8.32
N ARG A 191 7.43 5.66 -7.33
CA ARG A 191 6.90 7.02 -7.37
C ARG A 191 7.63 7.89 -6.36
N SER A 192 8.14 9.03 -6.80
CA SER A 192 8.84 9.99 -5.94
C SER A 192 8.87 11.38 -6.57
N SER A 193 9.49 12.36 -5.91
CA SER A 193 9.81 13.66 -6.47
C SER A 193 11.27 13.77 -6.86
N GLN A 194 11.57 14.14 -8.12
CA GLN A 194 12.92 14.23 -8.66
C GLN A 194 13.03 15.11 -9.91
N LYS A 195 14.26 15.53 -10.25
CA LYS A 195 14.54 16.37 -11.41
C LYS A 195 14.07 15.76 -12.73
N SER A 196 14.26 14.45 -12.94
CA SER A 196 13.91 13.80 -14.21
C SER A 196 12.41 13.59 -14.43
N THR A 197 11.58 13.84 -13.42
CA THR A 197 10.12 13.83 -13.50
C THR A 197 9.52 15.23 -13.29
N ASP A 198 10.36 16.27 -13.25
CA ASP A 198 9.98 17.65 -12.91
C ASP A 198 9.10 17.76 -11.66
N GLY A 199 9.53 17.12 -10.56
CA GLY A 199 8.73 17.00 -9.34
C GLY A 199 8.17 15.59 -9.19
N ILE A 200 6.92 15.43 -8.74
CA ILE A 200 6.33 14.12 -8.42
C ILE A 200 6.07 13.32 -9.70
N GLY A 201 6.50 12.06 -9.74
CA GLY A 201 6.20 11.18 -10.86
C GLY A 201 6.75 9.77 -10.67
N ASP A 202 6.44 8.92 -11.63
CA ASP A 202 6.93 7.55 -11.67
C ASP A 202 8.26 7.46 -12.42
N ARG A 203 9.17 6.62 -11.92
CA ARG A 203 10.47 6.36 -12.55
C ARG A 203 10.85 4.89 -12.39
N VAL A 204 11.67 4.43 -13.34
CA VAL A 204 12.39 3.16 -13.25
C VAL A 204 13.88 3.43 -13.13
N GLU A 205 14.53 2.77 -12.17
CA GLU A 205 15.99 2.69 -12.08
C GLU A 205 16.43 1.23 -11.93
N TYR A 206 17.61 0.91 -12.47
CA TYR A 206 18.16 -0.45 -12.41
C TYR A 206 19.27 -0.55 -11.36
N PHE A 207 19.43 -1.76 -10.80
CA PHE A 207 20.53 -2.06 -9.90
C PHE A 207 21.85 -2.11 -10.67
N ALA A 208 22.93 -1.64 -10.04
CA ALA A 208 24.26 -1.60 -10.65
C ALA A 208 24.83 -3.00 -10.98
N ASP A 209 24.31 -4.03 -10.31
CA ASP A 209 24.65 -5.44 -10.55
C ASP A 209 23.75 -6.14 -11.59
N ALA A 210 22.77 -5.44 -12.16
CA ALA A 210 21.86 -6.01 -13.15
C ALA A 210 22.57 -6.16 -14.51
N GLN A 211 22.84 -7.39 -14.91
CA GLN A 211 23.46 -7.70 -16.21
C GLN A 211 22.61 -7.18 -17.37
N GLY A 212 23.25 -6.57 -18.37
CA GLY A 212 22.56 -6.04 -19.56
C GLY A 212 21.79 -4.74 -19.32
N ARG A 213 21.86 -4.14 -18.13
CA ARG A 213 21.22 -2.87 -17.79
C ARG A 213 22.24 -1.86 -17.29
N GLU A 214 22.08 -0.60 -17.70
CA GLU A 214 22.83 0.51 -17.12
C GLU A 214 22.18 0.94 -15.79
N GLY A 215 22.54 0.24 -14.71
CA GLY A 215 22.06 0.52 -13.36
C GLY A 215 23.05 1.33 -12.52
N LYS A 216 22.52 2.11 -11.58
CA LYS A 216 23.31 2.85 -10.60
C LYS A 216 22.84 2.63 -9.16
N VAL A 217 21.70 1.97 -8.96
CA VAL A 217 21.16 1.68 -7.63
C VAL A 217 22.01 0.60 -6.97
N ASP A 218 22.46 0.84 -5.75
CA ASP A 218 23.17 -0.13 -4.93
C ASP A 218 22.14 -1.02 -4.23
N ARG A 219 22.06 -2.28 -4.66
CA ARG A 219 21.12 -3.27 -4.11
C ARG A 219 21.35 -3.53 -2.62
N ALA A 220 22.61 -3.55 -2.18
CA ALA A 220 22.95 -3.80 -0.79
C ALA A 220 22.60 -2.62 0.13
N ARG A 221 22.49 -1.43 -0.46
CA ARG A 221 22.07 -0.18 0.21
C ARG A 221 20.68 0.23 -0.25
N THR A 222 19.76 -0.73 -0.23
CA THR A 222 18.33 -0.52 -0.46
C THR A 222 17.55 -0.96 0.78
N TYR A 223 16.85 -0.03 1.42
CA TYR A 223 16.17 -0.27 2.70
C TYR A 223 14.68 -0.08 2.55
N VAL A 224 13.91 -1.10 2.90
CA VAL A 224 12.46 -1.14 2.68
C VAL A 224 11.71 -1.02 4.00
N ALA A 225 10.71 -0.17 4.05
CA ALA A 225 9.83 0.05 5.18
C ALA A 225 8.38 -0.25 4.79
N ARG A 226 7.68 -1.04 5.61
CA ARG A 226 6.25 -1.31 5.46
C ARG A 226 5.51 -0.80 6.69
N LEU A 227 4.50 0.02 6.48
CA LEU A 227 3.55 0.40 7.53
C LEU A 227 2.73 -0.83 7.96
N TYR A 228 2.36 -0.89 9.24
CA TYR A 228 1.41 -1.90 9.69
C TYR A 228 0.05 -1.70 9.06
N GLU A 229 -0.72 -2.77 8.98
CA GLU A 229 -2.13 -2.66 8.63
C GLU A 229 -2.89 -2.02 9.79
N GLY A 230 -3.98 -1.31 9.49
CA GLY A 230 -4.75 -0.59 10.51
C GLY A 230 -5.35 -1.52 11.55
N GLN A 231 -5.50 -1.02 12.78
CA GLN A 231 -6.31 -1.71 13.79
C GLN A 231 -7.78 -1.45 13.46
N ARG A 232 -8.56 -2.51 13.22
CA ARG A 232 -10.02 -2.43 13.15
C ARG A 232 -10.61 -2.49 14.55
#